data_AF-A0A2P4SSZ4-F1
#
_entry.id   AF-A0A2P4SSZ4-F1
#
_cell.length_a   1.000
_cell.length_b   1.000
_cell.length_c   1.000
_cell.angle_alpha   90.00
_cell.angle_beta   90.00
_cell.angle_gamma   90.00
#
_symmetry.space_group_name_H-M   'P 1'
#
loop_
_entity.id
_entity.type
_entity.pdbx_description
1 polymer ?
#
loop_
_entity_poly.entity_id
_entity_poly.type
_entity_poly.pdbx_seq_one_letter_code
_entity_poly.pdbx_strand_id
1 'polypeptide(L)'
;VTAKTAFLFILPQYNVSVPTADGELVQYHYGLKDLVTILFYIFIAIILHAVVQEYALDKINRRLHLSKVKHSKFNESGQLVAFHLTSLIWCLYVVVTLIPAFSFQVKFFYLCQLAYWLHALPELYFQKVRKEDIPRHLQCIALYLVHIAGAYLLNLTRLGLILLLLQYLAEFFFHMARLVYFTDENNEKLFNVWAVVFVVTKLFTLTLYILVIGFGLPRVENQALEPEKGNLFSFLFNHILFR
;
A
#
# COMPACT_ATOMS: atom_id res chain seq x y z
N VAL A 1 -18.09 -3.59 28.40
CA VAL A 1 -18.33 -4.52 27.27
C VAL A 1 -18.04 -3.86 25.94
N THR A 2 -18.63 -2.70 25.65
CA THR A 2 -18.44 -1.89 24.43
C THR A 2 -16.99 -1.57 24.05
N ALA A 3 -16.14 -1.20 25.01
CA ALA A 3 -14.72 -0.90 24.73
C ALA A 3 -13.93 -2.09 24.16
N LYS A 4 -14.19 -3.31 24.66
CA LYS A 4 -13.53 -4.53 24.14
C LYS A 4 -13.93 -4.83 22.70
N THR A 5 -15.19 -4.59 22.36
CA THR A 5 -15.69 -4.71 20.99
C THR A 5 -15.07 -3.65 20.08
N ALA A 6 -14.93 -2.40 20.54
CA ALA A 6 -14.30 -1.33 19.75
C ALA A 6 -12.82 -1.63 19.41
N PHE A 7 -12.05 -2.19 20.35
CA PHE A 7 -10.65 -2.54 20.11
C PHE A 7 -10.45 -3.58 19.00
N LEU A 8 -11.44 -4.44 18.73
CA LEU A 8 -11.41 -5.39 17.61
C LEU A 8 -11.32 -4.67 16.25
N PHE A 9 -11.94 -3.50 16.13
CA PHE A 9 -11.98 -2.73 14.89
C PHE A 9 -10.79 -1.78 14.75
N ILE A 10 -10.31 -1.21 15.85
CA ILE A 10 -9.36 -0.09 15.82
C ILE A 10 -7.91 -0.57 15.79
N LEU A 11 -7.57 -1.62 16.54
CA LEU A 11 -6.20 -2.06 16.73
C LEU A 11 -5.87 -3.28 15.83
N PRO A 12 -4.62 -3.44 15.39
CA PRO A 12 -4.12 -4.69 14.85
C PRO A 12 -4.34 -5.83 15.86
N GLN A 13 -4.87 -6.95 15.37
CA GLN A 13 -5.21 -8.12 16.21
C GLN A 13 -4.03 -9.09 16.30
N TYR A 14 -4.15 -10.13 17.13
CA TYR A 14 -3.16 -11.23 17.23
C TYR A 14 -1.77 -10.78 17.72
N ASN A 15 -1.72 -10.02 18.82
CA ASN A 15 -0.48 -9.71 19.50
C ASN A 15 -0.03 -10.89 20.39
N VAL A 16 1.25 -11.25 20.32
CA VAL A 16 1.88 -12.28 21.15
C VAL A 16 3.10 -11.66 21.82
N SER A 17 3.14 -11.69 23.15
CA SER A 17 4.30 -11.23 23.92
C SER A 17 5.32 -12.37 24.01
N VAL A 18 6.49 -12.16 23.43
CA VAL A 18 7.62 -13.09 23.48
C VAL A 18 8.62 -12.59 24.53
N PRO A 19 8.94 -13.36 25.57
CA PRO A 19 9.98 -13.00 26.52
C PRO A 19 11.35 -12.92 25.84
N THR A 20 12.08 -11.85 26.07
CA THR A 20 13.43 -11.58 25.55
C THR A 20 14.36 -11.15 26.70
N ALA A 21 15.68 -11.23 26.48
CA ALA A 21 16.69 -10.91 27.51
C ALA A 21 16.54 -9.49 28.10
N ASP A 22 16.01 -8.55 27.31
CA ASP A 22 15.83 -7.13 27.69
C ASP A 22 14.36 -6.76 28.00
N GLY A 23 13.43 -7.72 28.08
CA GLY A 23 12.01 -7.48 28.36
C GLY A 23 11.05 -8.29 27.49
N GLU A 24 9.79 -7.86 27.35
CA GLU A 24 8.80 -8.51 26.48
C GLU A 24 8.77 -7.86 25.09
N LEU A 25 8.98 -8.66 24.04
CA LEU A 25 8.79 -8.24 22.65
C LEU A 25 7.40 -8.63 22.16
N VAL A 26 6.58 -7.64 21.80
CA VAL A 26 5.26 -7.89 21.21
C VAL A 26 5.38 -8.10 19.71
N GLN A 27 5.08 -9.31 19.24
CA GLN A 27 4.99 -9.68 17.83
C GLN A 27 3.53 -9.79 17.40
N TYR A 28 3.26 -9.56 16.12
CA TYR A 28 1.92 -9.71 15.56
C TYR A 28 1.85 -10.88 14.58
N HIS A 29 0.69 -11.54 14.49
CA HIS A 29 0.42 -12.56 13.47
C HIS A 29 -0.73 -12.12 12.58
N TYR A 30 -0.85 -12.71 11.39
CA TYR A 30 -2.03 -12.48 10.53
C TYR A 30 -3.22 -13.31 11.05
N GLY A 31 -4.44 -12.85 10.76
CA GLY A 31 -5.62 -13.70 10.95
C GLY A 31 -6.92 -13.04 10.52
N LEU A 32 -8.01 -13.80 10.54
CA LEU A 32 -9.30 -13.39 9.99
C LEU A 32 -9.89 -12.13 10.65
N LYS A 33 -9.57 -11.86 11.93
CA LYS A 33 -10.03 -10.64 12.61
C LYS A 33 -9.45 -9.36 11.99
N ASP A 34 -8.35 -9.46 11.23
CA ASP A 34 -7.80 -8.33 10.49
C ASP A 34 -8.76 -7.81 9.42
N LEU A 35 -9.68 -8.65 8.90
CA LEU A 35 -10.72 -8.21 7.96
C LEU A 35 -11.68 -7.19 8.61
N VAL A 36 -11.96 -7.36 9.90
CA VAL A 36 -12.80 -6.44 10.67
C VAL A 36 -12.11 -5.09 10.85
N THR A 37 -10.80 -5.13 11.13
CA THR A 37 -9.96 -3.93 11.18
C THR A 37 -9.89 -3.23 9.82
N ILE A 38 -9.64 -3.97 8.74
CA ILE A 38 -9.62 -3.43 7.37
C ILE A 38 -10.96 -2.76 7.04
N LEU A 39 -12.08 -3.42 7.34
CA LEU A 39 -13.41 -2.86 7.13
C LEU A 39 -13.61 -1.52 7.86
N PHE A 40 -13.17 -1.43 9.11
CA PHE A 40 -13.21 -0.17 9.86
C PHE A 40 -12.39 0.93 9.17
N TYR A 41 -11.17 0.63 8.76
CA TYR A 41 -10.29 1.60 8.10
C TYR A 41 -10.74 1.94 6.67
N ILE A 42 -11.56 1.12 6.00
CA ILE A 42 -12.21 1.51 4.74
C ILE A 42 -13.11 2.73 4.98
N PHE A 43 -13.91 2.75 6.06
CA PHE A 43 -14.75 3.90 6.39
C PHE A 43 -13.91 5.15 6.69
N ILE A 44 -12.82 4.98 7.44
CA ILE A 44 -11.89 6.08 7.70
C ILE A 44 -11.29 6.60 6.37
N ALA A 45 -10.89 5.71 5.47
CA ALA A 45 -10.35 6.09 4.16
C ALA A 45 -11.37 6.85 3.30
N ILE A 46 -12.65 6.45 3.31
CA ILE A 46 -13.74 7.18 2.62
C ILE A 46 -13.87 8.61 3.19
N ILE A 47 -13.87 8.76 4.52
CA ILE A 47 -13.97 10.08 5.17
C ILE A 47 -12.76 10.95 4.81
N LEU A 48 -11.54 10.40 4.89
CA LEU A 48 -10.32 11.12 4.53
C LEU A 48 -10.30 11.52 3.05
N HIS A 49 -10.73 10.65 2.16
CA HIS A 49 -10.87 10.96 0.73
C HIS A 49 -11.80 12.15 0.51
N ALA A 50 -12.98 12.14 1.15
CA ALA A 50 -13.94 13.23 1.06
C ALA A 50 -13.38 14.55 1.62
N VAL A 51 -12.66 14.50 2.74
CA VAL A 51 -12.01 15.68 3.33
C VAL A 51 -10.94 16.26 2.40
N VAL A 52 -10.07 15.43 1.83
CA VAL A 52 -9.06 15.88 0.85
C VAL A 52 -9.74 16.47 -0.38
N GLN A 53 -10.84 15.87 -0.84
CA GLN A 53 -11.60 16.36 -1.97
C GLN A 53 -12.17 17.76 -1.71
N GLU A 54 -12.92 17.92 -0.62
CA GLU A 54 -13.66 19.14 -0.29
C GLU A 54 -12.72 20.30 0.08
N TYR A 55 -11.75 20.04 0.97
CA TYR A 55 -10.95 21.11 1.58
C TYR A 55 -9.68 21.47 0.80
N ALA A 56 -9.16 20.54 -0.01
CA ALA A 56 -7.96 20.79 -0.81
C ALA A 56 -8.27 20.85 -2.32
N LEU A 57 -8.73 19.75 -2.92
CA LEU A 57 -8.78 19.62 -4.37
C LEU A 57 -9.84 20.55 -5.00
N ASP A 58 -11.06 20.57 -4.45
CA ASP A 58 -12.12 21.44 -4.96
C ASP A 58 -11.76 22.93 -4.79
N LYS A 59 -11.05 23.27 -3.71
CA LYS A 59 -10.56 24.63 -3.47
C LYS A 59 -9.51 25.05 -4.49
N ILE A 60 -8.62 24.15 -4.90
CA ILE A 60 -7.61 24.40 -5.95
C ILE A 60 -8.29 24.49 -7.32
N ASN A 61 -9.19 23.56 -7.64
CA ASN A 61 -9.91 23.53 -8.92
C ASN A 61 -10.73 24.79 -9.18
N ARG A 62 -11.40 25.32 -8.15
CA ARG A 62 -12.14 26.59 -8.25
C ARG A 62 -11.26 27.76 -8.67
N ARG A 63 -9.95 27.69 -8.42
CA ARG A 63 -8.97 28.72 -8.85
C ARG A 63 -8.42 28.48 -10.25
N LEU A 64 -8.29 27.21 -10.66
CA LEU A 64 -7.65 26.83 -11.92
C LEU A 64 -8.60 26.81 -13.14
N HIS A 65 -9.91 26.92 -12.94
CA HIS A 65 -10.92 26.98 -14.01
C HIS A 65 -10.75 25.89 -15.10
N LEU A 66 -10.39 24.68 -14.69
CA LEU A 66 -10.11 23.57 -15.61
C LEU A 66 -11.37 23.09 -16.34
N SER A 67 -11.21 22.58 -17.56
CA SER A 67 -12.30 21.90 -18.28
C SER A 67 -12.79 20.67 -17.52
N LYS A 68 -14.04 20.24 -17.74
CA LYS A 68 -14.64 19.09 -17.02
C LYS A 68 -13.79 17.82 -17.08
N VAL A 69 -13.16 17.56 -18.24
CA VAL A 69 -12.29 16.40 -18.44
C VAL A 69 -10.97 16.54 -17.67
N LYS A 70 -10.33 17.73 -17.73
CA LYS A 70 -9.10 18.00 -16.96
C LYS A 70 -9.37 17.96 -15.45
N HIS A 71 -10.49 18.52 -15.02
CA HIS A 71 -10.91 18.55 -13.62
C HIS A 71 -11.04 17.14 -13.02
N SER A 72 -11.71 16.21 -13.71
CA SER A 72 -11.84 14.82 -13.25
C SER A 72 -10.46 14.14 -13.10
N LYS A 73 -9.58 14.32 -14.10
CA LYS A 73 -8.21 13.78 -14.07
C LYS A 73 -7.31 14.44 -13.02
N PHE A 74 -7.53 15.72 -12.75
CA PHE A 74 -6.85 16.48 -11.71
C PHE A 74 -7.24 15.96 -10.33
N ASN A 75 -8.53 15.72 -10.08
CA ASN A 75 -9.01 15.15 -8.82
C ASN A 75 -8.43 13.76 -8.55
N GLU A 76 -8.50 12.86 -9.54
CA GLU A 76 -7.90 11.53 -9.45
C GLU A 76 -6.41 11.62 -9.08
N SER A 77 -5.65 12.46 -9.79
CA SER A 77 -4.21 12.63 -9.53
C SER A 77 -3.95 13.30 -8.18
N GLY A 78 -4.80 14.23 -7.75
CA GLY A 78 -4.70 14.94 -6.48
C GLY A 78 -4.86 14.02 -5.28
N GLN A 79 -5.87 13.14 -5.33
CA GLN A 79 -6.09 12.12 -4.31
C GLN A 79 -4.90 11.16 -4.22
N LEU A 80 -4.38 10.72 -5.38
CA LEU A 80 -3.23 9.83 -5.43
C LEU A 80 -1.95 10.51 -4.93
N VAL A 81 -1.72 11.80 -5.22
CA VAL A 81 -0.60 12.55 -4.62
C VAL A 81 -0.70 12.57 -3.09
N ALA A 82 -1.87 12.90 -2.54
CA ALA A 82 -2.07 12.96 -1.10
C ALA A 82 -1.81 11.60 -0.43
N PHE A 83 -2.32 10.52 -1.05
CA PHE A 83 -2.10 9.17 -0.59
C PHE A 83 -0.63 8.74 -0.67
N HIS A 84 0.00 8.83 -1.85
CA HIS A 84 1.38 8.37 -2.03
C HIS A 84 2.36 9.15 -1.17
N LEU A 85 2.18 10.47 -1.00
CA LEU A 85 3.04 11.25 -0.11
C LEU A 85 2.93 10.77 1.34
N THR A 86 1.70 10.60 1.84
CA THR A 86 1.46 10.14 3.22
C THR A 86 2.00 8.73 3.42
N SER A 87 1.72 7.82 2.49
CA SER A 87 2.19 6.44 2.52
C SER A 87 3.70 6.33 2.38
N LEU A 88 4.36 7.21 1.61
CA LEU A 88 5.82 7.28 1.51
C LEU A 88 6.47 7.64 2.84
N ILE A 89 5.99 8.72 3.48
CA ILE A 89 6.53 9.18 4.76
C ILE A 89 6.34 8.09 5.83
N TRP A 90 5.16 7.49 5.88
CA TRP A 90 4.89 6.41 6.84
C TRP A 90 5.70 5.15 6.53
N CYS A 91 5.77 4.73 5.26
CA CYS A 91 6.57 3.56 4.89
C CYS A 91 8.05 3.76 5.23
N LEU A 92 8.61 4.94 4.96
CA LEU A 92 9.98 5.28 5.33
C LEU A 92 10.18 5.21 6.86
N TYR A 93 9.25 5.75 7.64
CA TYR A 93 9.27 5.63 9.10
C TYR A 93 9.26 4.17 9.55
N VAL A 94 8.37 3.33 8.99
CA VAL A 94 8.30 1.90 9.31
C VAL A 94 9.60 1.17 8.94
N VAL A 95 10.19 1.50 7.78
CA VAL A 95 11.46 0.93 7.30
C VAL A 95 12.64 1.31 8.20
N VAL A 96 12.72 2.55 8.68
CA VAL A 96 13.80 3.02 9.55
C VAL A 96 13.65 2.45 10.97
N THR A 97 12.42 2.34 11.49
CA THR A 97 12.12 1.86 12.85
C THR A 97 12.09 0.34 12.99
N LEU A 98 12.52 -0.40 11.97
CA LEU A 98 12.32 -1.85 11.81
C LEU A 98 13.28 -2.71 12.67
N ILE A 99 13.34 -2.44 13.98
CA ILE A 99 14.06 -3.22 14.99
C ILE A 99 13.06 -3.63 16.09
N PRO A 100 12.61 -4.90 16.24
CA PRO A 100 12.80 -6.13 15.47
C PRO A 100 11.53 -6.55 14.68
N ALA A 101 11.43 -7.85 14.33
CA ALA A 101 10.43 -8.48 13.45
C ALA A 101 8.95 -8.06 13.68
N PHE A 102 8.21 -7.96 12.58
CA PHE A 102 6.76 -7.71 12.46
C PHE A 102 6.12 -6.98 13.64
N SER A 103 6.51 -5.71 13.79
CA SER A 103 6.00 -4.82 14.82
C SER A 103 4.57 -4.38 14.51
N PHE A 104 3.90 -3.81 15.52
CA PHE A 104 2.61 -3.14 15.37
C PHE A 104 2.58 -2.24 14.13
N GLN A 105 3.63 -1.44 13.92
CA GLN A 105 3.71 -0.47 12.83
C GLN A 105 3.69 -1.13 11.46
N VAL A 106 4.41 -2.25 11.29
CA VAL A 106 4.41 -3.01 10.04
C VAL A 106 3.02 -3.54 9.76
N LYS A 107 2.42 -4.26 10.71
CA LYS A 107 1.09 -4.83 10.53
C LYS A 107 0.06 -3.74 10.23
N PHE A 108 0.06 -2.69 11.05
CA PHE A 108 -0.90 -1.60 10.92
C PHE A 108 -0.79 -0.88 9.58
N PHE A 109 0.44 -0.62 9.11
CA PHE A 109 0.69 -0.08 7.78
C PHE A 109 0.02 -0.93 6.71
N TYR A 110 0.28 -2.25 6.67
CA TYR A 110 -0.31 -3.16 5.69
C TYR A 110 -1.85 -3.15 5.71
N LEU A 111 -2.46 -3.19 6.90
CA LEU A 111 -3.93 -3.16 7.02
C LEU A 111 -4.51 -1.85 6.49
N CYS A 112 -3.87 -0.71 6.78
CA CYS A 112 -4.29 0.60 6.26
C CYS A 112 -4.09 0.70 4.74
N GLN A 113 -3.00 0.16 4.18
CA GLN A 113 -2.81 0.13 2.73
C GLN A 113 -3.88 -0.72 2.02
N LEU A 114 -4.22 -1.90 2.56
CA LEU A 114 -5.30 -2.73 2.05
C LEU A 114 -6.65 -2.01 2.14
N ALA A 115 -6.95 -1.38 3.27
CA ALA A 115 -8.16 -0.61 3.47
C ALA A 115 -8.27 0.54 2.46
N TYR A 116 -7.16 1.24 2.18
CA TYR A 116 -7.14 2.27 1.15
C TYR A 116 -7.46 1.68 -0.23
N TRP A 117 -6.77 0.64 -0.70
CA TRP A 117 -7.07 0.13 -2.04
C TRP A 117 -8.49 -0.49 -2.15
N LEU A 118 -9.06 -0.99 -1.04
CA LEU A 118 -10.45 -1.43 -0.99
C LEU A 118 -11.45 -0.27 -0.98
N HIS A 119 -11.15 0.88 -0.34
CA HIS A 119 -12.04 2.05 -0.37
C HIS A 119 -12.22 2.61 -1.78
N ALA A 120 -11.25 2.40 -2.67
CA ALA A 120 -11.34 2.83 -4.05
C ALA A 120 -12.50 2.15 -4.80
N LEU A 121 -12.92 0.94 -4.40
CA LEU A 121 -14.03 0.21 -5.05
C LEU A 121 -15.38 0.94 -4.92
N PRO A 122 -15.89 1.27 -3.71
CA PRO A 122 -17.09 2.07 -3.57
C PRO A 122 -16.89 3.50 -4.13
N GLU A 123 -15.67 4.04 -4.08
CA GLU A 123 -15.39 5.37 -4.64
C GLU A 123 -15.61 5.43 -6.16
N LEU A 124 -15.26 4.38 -6.91
CA LEU A 124 -15.57 4.30 -8.36
C LEU A 124 -17.08 4.47 -8.62
N TYR A 125 -17.92 3.95 -7.73
CA TYR A 125 -19.37 4.11 -7.80
C TYR A 125 -19.79 5.53 -7.43
N PHE A 126 -19.27 6.09 -6.32
CA PHE A 126 -19.61 7.45 -5.88
C PHE A 126 -19.19 8.53 -6.87
N GLN A 127 -18.04 8.37 -7.51
CA GLN A 127 -17.53 9.29 -8.53
C GLN A 127 -18.22 9.15 -9.89
N LYS A 128 -19.08 8.14 -10.07
CA LYS A 128 -19.78 7.84 -11.34
C LYS A 128 -18.81 7.76 -12.52
N VAL A 129 -17.71 7.02 -12.33
CA VAL A 129 -16.68 6.84 -13.36
C VAL A 129 -17.29 6.26 -14.63
N ARG A 130 -16.82 6.71 -15.80
CA ARG A 130 -17.31 6.23 -17.10
C ARG A 130 -17.08 4.73 -17.20
N LYS A 131 -18.08 4.00 -17.75
CA LYS A 131 -18.03 2.53 -17.86
C LYS A 131 -16.78 2.02 -18.60
N GLU A 132 -16.30 2.76 -19.58
CA GLU A 132 -15.07 2.48 -20.34
C GLU A 132 -13.80 2.53 -19.50
N ASP A 133 -13.77 3.35 -18.45
CA ASP A 133 -12.60 3.50 -17.58
C ASP A 133 -12.60 2.50 -16.41
N ILE A 134 -13.76 1.93 -16.05
CA ILE A 134 -13.89 1.03 -14.88
C ILE A 134 -12.92 -0.16 -14.93
N PRO A 135 -12.76 -0.90 -16.05
CA PRO A 135 -11.85 -2.05 -16.09
C PRO A 135 -10.40 -1.68 -15.77
N ARG A 136 -9.92 -0.54 -16.27
CA ARG A 136 -8.57 -0.04 -16.01
C ARG A 136 -8.35 0.26 -14.53
N HIS A 137 -9.33 0.88 -13.87
CA HIS A 137 -9.25 1.16 -12.44
C HIS A 137 -9.29 -0.12 -11.60
N LEU A 138 -10.18 -1.06 -11.93
CA LEU A 138 -10.26 -2.34 -11.24
C LEU A 138 -8.98 -3.16 -11.38
N GLN A 139 -8.35 -3.16 -12.56
CA GLN A 139 -7.04 -3.79 -12.76
C GLN A 139 -5.98 -3.16 -11.85
N CYS A 140 -5.91 -1.83 -11.78
CA CYS A 140 -4.97 -1.14 -10.91
C CYS A 140 -5.19 -1.49 -9.43
N ILE A 141 -6.44 -1.40 -8.96
CA ILE A 141 -6.82 -1.76 -7.59
C ILE A 141 -6.46 -3.22 -7.29
N ALA A 142 -6.78 -4.15 -8.19
CA ALA A 142 -6.49 -5.56 -8.03
C ALA A 142 -4.99 -5.83 -7.94
N LEU A 143 -4.17 -5.20 -8.79
CA LEU A 143 -2.71 -5.35 -8.76
C LEU A 143 -2.13 -4.87 -7.43
N TYR A 144 -2.60 -3.74 -6.90
CA TYR A 144 -2.19 -3.26 -5.59
C TYR A 144 -2.60 -4.19 -4.46
N LEU A 145 -3.85 -4.64 -4.45
CA LEU A 145 -4.35 -5.58 -3.45
C LEU A 145 -3.57 -6.89 -3.47
N VAL A 146 -3.32 -7.47 -4.64
CA VAL A 146 -2.53 -8.69 -4.79
C VAL A 146 -1.11 -8.49 -4.29
N HIS A 147 -0.46 -7.37 -4.64
CA HIS A 147 0.90 -7.08 -4.19
C HIS A 147 0.99 -6.92 -2.66
N ILE A 148 0.10 -6.11 -2.08
CA ILE A 148 0.08 -5.82 -0.63
C ILE A 148 -0.33 -7.08 0.16
N ALA A 149 -1.42 -7.74 -0.24
CA ALA A 149 -1.91 -8.94 0.44
C ALA A 149 -0.94 -10.11 0.27
N GLY A 150 -0.32 -10.25 -0.90
CA GLY A 150 0.73 -11.24 -1.14
C GLY A 150 1.92 -11.03 -0.19
N ALA A 151 2.45 -9.82 -0.10
CA ALA A 151 3.54 -9.53 0.82
C ALA A 151 3.15 -9.76 2.31
N TYR A 152 1.90 -9.45 2.67
CA TYR A 152 1.37 -9.63 4.03
C TYR A 152 1.18 -11.12 4.39
N LEU A 153 0.49 -11.89 3.55
CA LEU A 153 0.13 -13.28 3.81
C LEU A 153 1.30 -14.25 3.65
N LEU A 154 2.26 -13.94 2.76
CA LEU A 154 3.45 -14.76 2.52
C LEU A 154 4.60 -14.41 3.48
N ASN A 155 4.35 -13.55 4.48
CA ASN A 155 5.33 -13.06 5.45
C ASN A 155 6.58 -12.41 4.82
N LEU A 156 6.47 -11.92 3.58
CA LEU A 156 7.53 -11.18 2.86
C LEU A 156 7.49 -9.69 3.21
N THR A 157 7.19 -9.36 4.47
CA THR A 157 6.77 -8.02 4.91
C THR A 157 7.88 -6.98 4.75
N ARG A 158 9.14 -7.36 4.98
CA ARG A 158 10.30 -6.48 4.74
C ARG A 158 10.51 -6.17 3.27
N LEU A 159 10.46 -7.20 2.42
CA LEU A 159 10.58 -7.03 0.97
C LEU A 159 9.41 -6.18 0.46
N GLY A 160 8.19 -6.53 0.82
CA GLY A 160 7.00 -5.81 0.40
C GLY A 160 7.00 -4.35 0.82
N LEU A 161 7.48 -4.00 2.02
CA LEU A 161 7.64 -2.60 2.43
C LEU A 161 8.60 -1.84 1.51
N ILE A 162 9.76 -2.43 1.19
CA ILE A 162 10.74 -1.79 0.30
C ILE A 162 10.15 -1.64 -1.12
N LEU A 163 9.47 -2.67 -1.62
CA LEU A 163 8.84 -2.62 -2.94
C LEU A 163 7.71 -1.58 -3.00
N LEU A 164 6.88 -1.49 -1.96
CA LEU A 164 5.85 -0.47 -1.82
C LEU A 164 6.44 0.93 -1.73
N LEU A 165 7.55 1.11 -1.00
CA LEU A 165 8.26 2.38 -0.92
C LEU A 165 8.72 2.85 -2.30
N LEU A 166 9.38 1.96 -3.07
CA LEU A 166 9.83 2.26 -4.44
C LEU A 166 8.65 2.56 -5.38
N GLN A 167 7.57 1.78 -5.29
CA GLN A 167 6.38 1.96 -6.12
C GLN A 167 5.69 3.30 -5.81
N TYR A 168 5.45 3.61 -4.54
CA TYR A 168 4.82 4.88 -4.14
C TYR A 168 5.69 6.08 -4.46
N LEU A 169 7.02 5.94 -4.45
CA LEU A 169 7.93 7.02 -4.85
C LEU A 169 7.73 7.36 -6.32
N ALA A 170 7.72 6.35 -7.19
CA ALA A 170 7.50 6.56 -8.62
C ALA A 170 6.12 7.14 -8.92
N GLU A 171 5.06 6.64 -8.28
CA GLU A 171 3.70 7.12 -8.52
C GLU A 171 3.44 8.52 -7.95
N PHE A 172 4.04 8.86 -6.81
CA PHE A 172 4.00 10.22 -6.29
C PHE A 172 4.52 11.23 -7.32
N PHE A 173 5.72 11.00 -7.87
CA PHE A 173 6.29 11.90 -8.89
C PHE A 173 5.45 11.92 -10.17
N PHE A 174 4.88 10.78 -10.58
CA PHE A 174 3.99 10.73 -11.75
C PHE A 174 2.76 11.63 -11.57
N HIS A 175 2.04 11.45 -10.47
CA HIS A 175 0.81 12.21 -10.22
C HIS A 175 1.11 13.68 -9.93
N MET A 176 2.23 13.99 -9.25
CA MET A 176 2.67 15.36 -9.08
C MET A 176 3.01 16.04 -10.42
N ALA A 177 3.71 15.34 -11.32
CA ALA A 177 3.98 15.83 -12.67
C ALA A 177 2.69 16.13 -13.44
N ARG A 178 1.67 15.25 -13.34
CA ARG A 178 0.35 15.50 -13.94
C ARG A 178 -0.35 16.73 -13.36
N LEU A 179 -0.31 16.94 -12.04
CA LEU A 179 -0.93 18.12 -11.42
C LEU A 179 -0.27 19.43 -11.87
N VAL A 180 1.06 19.44 -11.94
CA VAL A 180 1.82 20.60 -12.44
C VAL A 180 1.49 20.86 -13.90
N TYR A 181 1.46 19.83 -14.73
CA TYR A 181 1.11 19.94 -16.15
C TYR A 181 -0.32 20.45 -16.39
N PHE A 182 -1.28 20.05 -15.56
CA PHE A 182 -2.65 20.58 -15.65
C PHE A 182 -2.75 22.06 -15.25
N THR A 183 -1.80 22.55 -14.46
CA THR A 183 -1.72 23.96 -14.04
C THR A 183 -0.98 24.81 -15.09
N ASP A 184 0.11 24.28 -15.63
CA ASP A 184 0.94 24.89 -16.67
C ASP A 184 1.41 23.82 -17.66
N GLU A 185 0.83 23.83 -18.86
CA GLU A 185 1.12 22.85 -19.90
C GLU A 185 2.55 22.96 -20.43
N ASN A 186 3.23 24.10 -20.24
CA ASN A 186 4.62 24.27 -20.67
C ASN A 186 5.63 23.65 -19.70
N ASN A 187 5.17 23.18 -18.53
CA ASN A 187 6.05 22.69 -17.47
C ASN A 187 6.16 21.16 -17.47
N GLU A 188 6.93 20.62 -18.41
CA GLU A 188 7.21 19.18 -18.53
C GLU A 188 8.40 18.72 -17.68
N LYS A 189 9.09 19.63 -16.98
CA LYS A 189 10.32 19.33 -16.24
C LYS A 189 10.11 18.21 -15.21
N LEU A 190 8.95 18.18 -14.57
CA LEU A 190 8.65 17.17 -13.55
C LEU A 190 8.40 15.78 -14.14
N PHE A 191 7.96 15.68 -15.40
CA PHE A 191 7.91 14.40 -16.11
C PHE A 191 9.30 13.83 -16.39
N ASN A 192 10.29 14.68 -16.67
CA ASN A 192 11.68 14.21 -16.83
C ASN A 192 12.24 13.67 -15.51
N VAL A 193 11.96 14.35 -14.39
CA VAL A 193 12.32 13.85 -13.05
C VAL A 193 11.64 12.52 -12.77
N TRP A 194 10.33 12.42 -13.03
CA TRP A 194 9.59 11.18 -12.90
C TRP A 194 10.18 10.05 -13.76
N ALA A 195 10.56 10.32 -15.02
CA ALA A 195 11.11 9.30 -15.91
C ALA A 195 12.40 8.68 -15.32
N VAL A 196 13.30 9.50 -14.78
CA VAL A 196 14.51 9.03 -14.10
C VAL A 196 14.15 8.20 -12.87
N VAL A 197 13.28 8.71 -11.99
CA VAL A 197 12.84 8.00 -10.78
C VAL A 197 12.16 6.67 -11.13
N PHE A 198 11.33 6.65 -12.17
CA PHE A 198 10.65 5.46 -12.66
C PHE A 198 11.65 4.40 -13.10
N VAL A 199 12.61 4.74 -13.96
CA VAL A 199 13.63 3.78 -14.41
C VAL A 199 14.40 3.21 -13.22
N VAL A 200 14.89 4.08 -12.33
CA VAL A 200 15.64 3.67 -11.14
C VAL A 200 14.82 2.72 -10.26
N THR A 201 13.60 3.12 -9.88
CA THR A 201 12.72 2.30 -9.03
C THR A 201 12.35 0.96 -9.66
N LYS A 202 12.14 0.89 -10.98
CA LYS A 202 11.85 -0.37 -11.68
C LYS A 202 13.06 -1.29 -11.76
N LEU A 203 14.26 -0.77 -11.96
CA LEU A 203 15.49 -1.57 -11.92
C LEU A 203 15.69 -2.17 -10.52
N PHE A 204 15.59 -1.36 -9.46
CA PHE A 204 15.70 -1.86 -8.08
C PHE A 204 14.62 -2.90 -7.76
N THR A 205 13.38 -2.65 -8.15
CA THR A 205 12.27 -3.60 -7.95
C THR A 205 12.56 -4.95 -8.62
N LEU A 206 12.99 -4.94 -9.88
CA LEU A 206 13.33 -6.15 -10.62
C LEU A 206 14.49 -6.91 -9.97
N THR A 207 15.58 -6.19 -9.61
CA THR A 207 16.73 -6.79 -8.95
C THR A 207 16.35 -7.41 -7.61
N LEU A 208 15.54 -6.74 -6.80
CA LEU A 208 15.09 -7.26 -5.50
C LEU A 208 14.22 -8.51 -5.65
N TYR A 209 13.31 -8.53 -6.62
CA TYR A 209 12.51 -9.72 -6.92
C TYR A 209 13.40 -10.91 -7.30
N ILE A 210 14.35 -10.71 -8.21
CA ILE A 210 15.29 -11.76 -8.64
C ILE A 210 16.13 -12.24 -7.46
N LEU A 211 16.63 -11.32 -6.63
CA LEU A 211 17.48 -11.68 -5.49
C LEU A 211 16.73 -12.50 -4.44
N VAL A 212 15.53 -12.06 -4.05
CA VAL A 212 14.76 -12.74 -3.00
C VAL A 212 14.14 -14.04 -3.50
N ILE A 213 13.55 -14.05 -4.70
CA ILE A 213 12.92 -15.28 -5.23
C ILE A 213 13.99 -16.26 -5.69
N GLY A 214 15.01 -15.80 -6.42
CA GLY A 214 16.04 -16.66 -7.01
C GLY A 214 17.07 -17.18 -6.02
N PHE A 215 17.43 -16.40 -4.98
CA PHE A 215 18.49 -16.79 -4.05
C PHE A 215 18.05 -16.81 -2.57
N GLY A 216 16.97 -16.11 -2.21
CA GLY A 216 16.50 -16.01 -0.82
C GLY A 216 15.65 -17.21 -0.39
N LEU A 217 14.67 -17.61 -1.20
CA LEU A 217 13.74 -18.69 -0.87
C LEU A 217 14.39 -20.09 -0.76
N PRO A 218 15.30 -20.51 -1.66
CA PRO A 218 15.93 -21.83 -1.58
C PRO A 218 16.81 -22.02 -0.34
N ARG A 219 17.22 -20.95 0.36
CA ARG A 219 18.07 -21.05 1.56
C ARG A 219 17.27 -21.36 2.84
N VAL A 220 15.93 -21.33 2.79
CA VAL A 220 15.03 -21.60 3.94
C VAL A 220 14.52 -23.05 3.91
N GLU A 221 15.25 -23.96 3.26
CA GLU A 221 14.87 -25.33 2.88
C GLU A 221 14.62 -26.30 4.07
N ASN A 222 14.76 -25.87 5.32
CA ASN A 222 14.69 -26.73 6.52
C ASN A 222 13.57 -26.35 7.52
N GLN A 223 12.51 -25.66 7.10
CA GLN A 223 11.37 -25.37 8.00
C GLN A 223 10.15 -26.21 7.66
N ALA A 224 9.70 -27.01 8.64
CA ALA A 224 8.44 -27.74 8.59
C ALA A 224 7.26 -26.79 8.31
N LEU A 225 6.24 -27.33 7.65
CA LEU A 225 5.03 -26.61 7.26
C LEU A 225 4.23 -26.24 8.51
N GLU A 226 4.46 -25.04 9.04
CA GLU A 226 3.70 -24.45 10.14
C GLU A 226 2.84 -23.30 9.60
N PRO A 227 1.53 -23.53 9.33
CA PRO A 227 0.62 -22.53 8.77
C PRO A 227 0.42 -21.29 9.66
N GLU A 228 0.79 -21.35 10.93
CA GLU A 228 0.70 -20.24 11.89
C GLU A 228 1.92 -19.29 11.83
N LYS A 229 3.02 -19.72 11.19
CA LYS A 229 4.28 -18.95 11.06
C LYS A 229 4.49 -18.29 9.70
N GLY A 230 3.56 -18.45 8.75
CA GLY A 230 3.64 -17.85 7.41
C GLY A 230 4.48 -18.64 6.41
N ASN A 231 4.87 -19.89 6.73
CA ASN A 231 5.74 -20.73 5.89
C ASN A 231 5.05 -21.34 4.66
N LEU A 232 3.81 -20.94 4.38
CA LEU A 232 2.99 -21.47 3.29
C LEU A 232 3.62 -21.21 1.91
N PHE A 233 4.31 -20.08 1.74
CA PHE A 233 4.93 -19.71 0.47
C PHE A 233 6.19 -20.52 0.14
N SER A 234 7.14 -20.63 1.08
CA SER A 234 8.34 -21.46 0.88
C SER A 234 7.97 -22.92 0.59
N PHE A 235 6.93 -23.43 1.24
CA PHE A 235 6.41 -24.77 0.96
C PHE A 235 5.81 -24.90 -0.45
N LEU A 236 4.91 -23.99 -0.86
CA LEU A 236 4.28 -24.02 -2.18
C LEU A 236 5.29 -23.82 -3.32
N PHE A 237 6.24 -22.90 -3.14
CA PHE A 237 7.28 -22.61 -4.13
C PHE A 237 8.16 -23.85 -4.39
N ASN A 238 8.60 -24.53 -3.33
CA ASN A 238 9.42 -25.74 -3.45
C ASN A 238 8.67 -26.91 -4.08
N HIS A 239 7.36 -27.04 -3.84
CA HIS A 239 6.58 -28.18 -4.32
C HIS A 239 6.02 -28.03 -5.74
N ILE A 240 6.03 -26.81 -6.29
CA ILE A 240 5.51 -26.47 -7.63
C ILE A 240 6.63 -26.22 -8.65
N LEU A 241 7.75 -25.60 -8.24
CA LEU A 241 8.80 -25.17 -9.19
C LEU A 241 9.95 -26.16 -9.35
N PHE A 242 10.16 -27.06 -8.37
CA PHE A 242 11.23 -28.07 -8.38
C PHE A 242 10.71 -29.50 -8.56
N ARG A 243 9.55 -29.67 -9.21
CA ARG A 243 9.04 -30.98 -9.64
C ARG A 243 9.25 -31.20 -11.13
#